data_AF-A0A1A3CUP1-F1
#
_entry.id   AF-A0A1A3CUP1-F1
#
_cell.length_a   1.000
_cell.length_b   1.000
_cell.length_c   1.000
_cell.angle_alpha   90.00
_cell.angle_beta   90.00
_cell.angle_gamma   90.00
#
_symmetry.space_group_name_H-M   'P 1'
#
loop_
_entity.id
_entity.type
_entity.pdbx_description
1 polymer ?
#
loop_
_entity_poly.entity_id
_entity_poly.type
_entity_poly.pdbx_seq_one_letter_code
_entity_poly.pdbx_strand_id
1 'polypeptide(L)'
;MANIEAALRSAHAAAAAKTSNVLAAAEDEVSAAIASLFGAHGQAYQALSAQAAQFHQQFVQLLNAGVAQYAGAEAANTGPLQTLEQDVLGVINAPTEILLGRPLIGNGANGFTDANGVGTPGQAGGILWGNGGNGGTSTANFVSGGAGGAAGLFGNGGAGGGGGGSASGGSGGAGGLIYGAGGAGGRGGPSVLMTAGVGGAGGSAGLFGNGGLGGAGGVGGLEAGGGGGVGGNGGFFYGNGGGGGVGGTSLDNGGAGGAGGHGGVLAGDGGAGGGGGQATDQNNAPVGGRGGNGGTAGALFGNGGVGGHGGGALNGGAGGNGGGAALFGNGGGGGDGSGGLGGGAGGAGGNAILVGNGGNGGNGGSGLSHGTGGAGGTGGAIFGAHGTNGAS
;
A
#
# COMPACT_ATOMS: atom_id res chain seq x y z
N MET A 1 35.62 12.89 4.33
CA MET A 1 36.38 13.85 5.16
C MET A 1 37.83 14.08 4.68
N ALA A 2 38.53 13.07 4.12
CA ALA A 2 39.91 13.23 3.61
C ALA A 2 40.12 14.35 2.56
N ASN A 3 39.09 14.66 1.75
CA ASN A 3 39.17 15.71 0.73
C ASN A 3 39.24 17.15 1.31
N ILE A 4 38.61 17.38 2.47
CA ILE A 4 38.63 18.70 3.14
C ILE A 4 40.00 18.92 3.79
N GLU A 5 40.58 17.88 4.40
CA GLU A 5 41.92 17.90 4.98
C GLU A 5 43.00 18.18 3.93
N ALA A 6 42.92 17.50 2.78
CA ALA A 6 43.85 17.73 1.66
C ALA A 6 43.72 19.16 1.08
N ALA A 7 42.49 19.66 0.91
CA ALA A 7 42.24 21.01 0.43
C ALA A 7 42.75 22.09 1.40
N LEU A 8 42.52 21.91 2.71
CA LEU A 8 42.94 22.86 3.74
C LEU A 8 44.47 22.88 3.91
N ARG A 9 45.14 21.72 3.90
CA ARG A 9 46.60 21.65 3.89
C ARG A 9 47.21 22.31 2.66
N SER A 10 46.63 22.07 1.48
CA SER A 10 47.06 22.70 0.23
C SER A 10 46.95 24.23 0.30
N ALA A 11 45.82 24.74 0.81
CA ALA A 11 45.59 26.17 0.99
C ALA A 11 46.58 26.81 1.99
N HIS A 12 46.84 26.15 3.12
CA HIS A 12 47.80 26.64 4.12
C HIS A 12 49.25 26.62 3.61
N ALA A 13 49.63 25.59 2.86
CA ALA A 13 50.94 25.51 2.23
C ALA A 13 51.13 26.61 1.17
N ALA A 14 50.11 26.89 0.35
CA ALA A 14 50.16 27.94 -0.67
C ALA A 14 50.25 29.36 -0.06
N ALA A 15 49.62 29.58 1.09
CA ALA A 15 49.65 30.88 1.78
C ALA A 15 50.95 31.11 2.56
N ALA A 16 51.64 30.05 3.01
CA ALA A 16 52.77 30.12 3.93
C ALA A 16 53.86 31.12 3.50
N ALA A 17 54.35 31.01 2.26
CA ALA A 17 55.43 31.84 1.75
C ALA A 17 55.04 33.33 1.64
N LYS A 18 53.76 33.63 1.37
CA LYS A 18 53.28 35.02 1.25
C LYS A 18 53.05 35.69 2.60
N THR A 19 52.77 34.92 3.65
CA THR A 19 52.50 35.43 5.00
C THR A 19 53.73 35.45 5.90
N SER A 20 54.77 34.65 5.59
CA SER A 20 55.99 34.59 6.42
C SER A 20 57.15 35.44 5.89
N ASN A 21 57.14 35.78 4.59
CA ASN A 21 58.24 36.52 3.93
C ASN A 21 57.81 37.95 3.57
N VAL A 22 57.23 38.67 4.53
CA VAL A 22 56.83 40.07 4.33
C VAL A 22 58.08 40.95 4.33
N LEU A 23 58.28 41.72 3.26
CA LEU A 23 59.38 42.68 3.14
C LEU A 23 58.98 44.03 3.73
N ALA A 24 59.96 44.78 4.26
CA ALA A 24 59.75 46.16 4.72
C ALA A 24 59.35 47.06 3.52
N ALA A 25 58.38 47.95 3.71
CA ALA A 25 57.88 48.83 2.65
C ALA A 25 58.84 49.99 2.32
N ALA A 26 59.67 50.39 3.29
CA ALA A 26 60.75 51.37 3.16
C ALA A 26 61.90 51.02 4.13
N GLU A 27 63.02 51.71 4.02
CA GLU A 27 64.25 51.45 4.81
C GLU A 27 64.18 52.00 6.25
N ASP A 28 62.99 52.39 6.72
CA ASP A 28 62.78 52.89 8.08
C ASP A 28 62.52 51.74 9.08
N GLU A 29 62.82 52.01 10.35
CA GLU A 29 62.71 51.04 11.43
C GLU A 29 61.27 50.61 11.71
N VAL A 30 60.27 51.46 11.41
CA VAL A 30 58.85 51.12 11.59
C VAL A 30 58.43 50.10 10.53
N SER A 31 58.81 50.29 9.28
CA SER A 31 58.59 49.33 8.20
C SER A 31 59.27 47.97 8.46
N ALA A 32 60.50 47.97 8.99
CA ALA A 32 61.20 46.75 9.36
C ALA A 32 60.52 46.01 10.55
N ALA A 33 60.08 46.74 11.57
CA ALA A 33 59.37 46.18 12.72
C ALA A 33 58.02 45.57 12.33
N ILE A 34 57.27 46.23 11.45
CA ILE A 34 55.98 45.72 10.94
C ILE A 34 56.18 44.43 10.12
N ALA A 35 57.17 44.39 9.24
CA ALA A 35 57.51 43.19 8.46
C ALA A 35 57.89 42.00 9.36
N SER A 36 58.69 42.25 10.40
CA SER A 36 59.06 41.25 11.41
C SER A 36 57.86 40.72 12.18
N LEU A 37 56.94 41.60 12.61
CA LEU A 37 55.71 41.22 13.31
C LEU A 37 54.83 40.30 12.43
N PHE A 38 54.60 40.66 11.17
CA PHE A 38 53.80 39.83 10.26
C PHE A 38 54.48 38.50 9.91
N GLY A 39 55.81 38.50 9.72
CA GLY A 39 56.57 37.26 9.50
C GLY A 39 56.51 36.30 10.69
N ALA A 40 56.68 36.81 11.91
CA ALA A 40 56.56 36.03 13.14
C ALA A 40 55.13 35.49 13.33
N HIS A 41 54.12 36.31 13.05
CA HIS A 41 52.72 35.90 13.10
C HIS A 41 52.40 34.79 12.09
N GLY A 42 52.92 34.89 10.86
CA GLY A 42 52.77 33.87 9.82
C GLY A 42 53.38 32.53 10.22
N GLN A 43 54.56 32.52 10.85
CA GLN A 43 55.19 31.28 11.35
C GLN A 43 54.39 30.65 12.51
N ALA A 44 53.92 31.47 13.46
CA ALA A 44 53.08 30.99 14.56
C ALA A 44 51.75 30.39 14.05
N TYR A 45 51.14 31.01 13.03
CA TYR A 45 49.94 30.49 12.39
C TYR A 45 50.18 29.12 11.73
N GLN A 46 51.30 28.95 11.01
CA GLN A 46 51.64 27.66 10.37
C GLN A 46 51.85 26.53 11.40
N ALA A 47 52.53 26.82 12.51
CA ALA A 47 52.71 25.87 13.60
C ALA A 47 51.37 25.44 14.22
N LEU A 48 50.47 26.39 14.46
CA LEU A 48 49.13 26.11 14.98
C LEU A 48 48.29 25.30 13.98
N SER A 49 48.33 25.62 12.70
CA SER A 49 47.62 24.86 11.65
C SER A 49 48.10 23.42 11.54
N ALA A 50 49.40 23.16 11.71
CA ALA A 50 49.94 21.80 11.75
C ALA A 50 49.42 21.00 12.97
N GLN A 51 49.37 21.63 14.14
CA GLN A 51 48.80 21.02 15.35
C GLN A 51 47.31 20.74 15.21
N ALA A 52 46.55 21.67 14.62
CA ALA A 52 45.11 21.48 14.37
C ALA A 52 44.85 20.32 13.39
N ALA A 53 45.71 20.15 12.37
CA ALA A 53 45.61 19.05 11.42
C ALA A 53 45.87 17.68 12.08
N GLN A 54 46.83 17.59 13.00
CA GLN A 54 47.06 16.35 13.77
C GLN A 54 45.89 16.03 14.71
N PHE A 55 45.34 17.04 15.39
CA PHE A 55 44.15 16.88 16.22
C PHE A 55 42.96 16.38 15.39
N HIS A 56 42.74 16.96 14.20
CA HIS A 56 41.66 16.54 13.30
C HIS A 56 41.82 15.07 12.85
N GLN A 57 43.04 14.63 12.54
CA GLN A 57 43.31 13.23 12.18
C GLN A 57 42.97 12.27 13.33
N GLN A 58 43.42 12.58 14.55
CA GLN A 58 43.11 11.78 15.73
C GLN A 58 41.60 11.75 16.00
N PHE A 59 40.92 12.88 15.86
CA PHE A 59 39.47 12.99 16.01
C PHE A 59 38.74 12.08 15.02
N VAL A 60 39.11 12.09 13.73
CA VAL A 60 38.48 11.25 12.72
C VAL A 60 38.76 9.76 12.95
N GLN A 61 39.97 9.41 13.40
CA GLN A 61 40.31 8.03 13.76
C GLN A 61 39.47 7.52 14.93
N LEU A 62 39.37 8.32 16.00
CA LEU A 62 38.52 8.02 17.16
C LEU A 62 37.04 7.93 16.78
N LEU A 63 36.56 8.82 15.91
CA LEU A 63 35.19 8.80 15.41
C LEU A 63 34.90 7.50 14.65
N ASN A 64 35.78 7.09 13.73
CA ASN A 64 35.61 5.86 12.97
C ASN A 64 35.67 4.61 13.87
N ALA A 65 36.56 4.60 14.86
CA ALA A 65 36.63 3.53 15.84
C ALA A 65 35.34 3.45 16.69
N GLY A 66 34.79 4.60 17.09
CA GLY A 66 33.50 4.68 17.78
C GLY A 66 32.37 4.10 16.94
N VAL A 67 32.25 4.48 15.67
CA VAL A 67 31.24 3.96 14.74
C VAL A 67 31.30 2.43 14.62
N ALA A 68 32.51 1.86 14.50
CA ALA A 68 32.69 0.41 14.42
C ALA A 68 32.31 -0.32 15.72
N GLN A 69 32.58 0.27 16.89
CA GLN A 69 32.19 -0.28 18.18
C GLN A 69 30.67 -0.27 18.38
N TYR A 70 29.99 0.80 17.98
CA TYR A 70 28.52 0.86 18.01
C TYR A 70 27.89 -0.19 17.07
N ALA A 71 28.38 -0.30 15.84
CA ALA A 71 27.91 -1.32 14.90
C ALA A 71 28.19 -2.76 15.39
N GLY A 72 29.33 -2.99 16.04
CA GLY A 72 29.68 -4.29 16.63
C GLY A 72 28.79 -4.66 17.82
N ALA A 73 28.46 -3.69 18.68
CA ALA A 73 27.56 -3.89 19.82
C ALA A 73 26.12 -4.23 19.36
N GLU A 74 25.63 -3.58 18.30
CA GLU A 74 24.33 -3.90 17.70
C GLU A 74 24.30 -5.34 17.14
N ALA A 75 25.32 -5.73 16.38
CA ALA A 75 25.41 -7.06 15.78
C ALA A 75 25.52 -8.18 16.84
N ALA A 76 26.32 -7.97 17.90
CA ALA A 76 26.51 -8.97 18.96
C ALA A 76 25.25 -9.21 19.80
N ASN A 77 24.41 -8.17 19.96
CA ASN A 77 23.21 -8.27 20.80
C ASN A 77 21.96 -8.73 20.04
N THR A 78 21.96 -8.74 18.70
CA THR A 78 20.77 -9.09 17.90
C THR A 78 20.28 -10.53 18.16
N GLY A 79 21.17 -11.52 18.07
CA GLY A 79 20.80 -12.94 18.23
C GLY A 79 20.36 -13.31 19.66
N PRO A 80 21.16 -12.99 20.70
CA PRO A 80 20.79 -13.29 22.09
C PRO A 80 19.48 -12.63 22.54
N LEU A 81 19.21 -11.39 22.10
CA LEU A 81 17.96 -10.71 22.42
C LEU A 81 16.76 -11.34 21.72
N GLN A 82 16.91 -11.82 20.48
CA GLN A 82 15.85 -12.54 19.76
C GLN A 82 15.53 -13.89 20.41
N THR A 83 16.53 -14.65 20.85
CA THR A 83 16.31 -15.90 21.58
C THR A 83 15.65 -15.65 22.92
N LEU A 84 16.10 -14.64 23.67
CA LEU A 84 15.49 -14.26 24.95
C LEU A 84 14.04 -13.81 24.76
N GLU A 85 13.74 -13.05 23.72
CA GLU A 85 12.37 -12.66 23.37
C GLU A 85 11.50 -13.89 23.11
N GLN A 86 11.99 -14.85 22.32
CA GLN A 86 11.24 -16.08 22.03
C GLN A 86 11.02 -16.94 23.29
N ASP A 87 12.01 -17.07 24.16
CA ASP A 87 11.88 -17.82 25.42
C ASP A 87 10.86 -17.16 26.36
N VAL A 88 10.89 -15.84 26.49
CA VAL A 88 9.93 -15.08 27.29
C VAL A 88 8.51 -15.19 26.72
N LEU A 89 8.36 -15.05 25.40
CA LEU A 89 7.07 -15.26 24.73
C LEU A 89 6.57 -16.70 24.91
N GLY A 90 7.46 -17.69 24.84
CA GLY A 90 7.15 -19.09 25.10
C GLY A 90 6.57 -19.31 26.50
N VAL A 91 7.18 -18.73 27.53
CA VAL A 91 6.68 -18.80 28.92
C VAL A 91 5.33 -18.10 29.06
N ILE A 92 5.15 -16.94 28.45
CA ILE A 92 3.88 -16.19 28.50
C ILE A 92 2.75 -16.93 27.78
N ASN A 93 3.06 -17.57 26.64
CA ASN A 93 2.08 -18.24 25.81
C ASN A 93 1.77 -19.67 26.25
N ALA A 94 2.67 -20.35 26.97
CA ALA A 94 2.51 -21.74 27.36
C ALA A 94 1.16 -22.07 28.02
N PRO A 95 0.61 -21.26 28.96
CA PRO A 95 -0.69 -21.53 29.55
C PRO A 95 -1.83 -21.52 28.53
N THR A 96 -1.86 -20.54 27.62
CA THR A 96 -2.95 -20.42 26.63
C THR A 96 -2.79 -21.39 25.47
N GLU A 97 -1.56 -21.73 25.09
CA GLU A 97 -1.30 -22.79 24.11
C GLU A 97 -1.81 -24.14 24.62
N ILE A 98 -1.56 -24.46 25.90
CA ILE A 98 -2.06 -25.70 26.51
C ILE A 98 -3.59 -25.70 26.60
N LEU A 99 -4.20 -24.58 27.01
CA LEU A 99 -5.63 -24.53 27.31
C LEU A 99 -6.53 -24.28 26.09
N LEU A 100 -6.04 -23.51 25.12
CA LEU A 100 -6.82 -22.95 24.02
C LEU A 100 -6.22 -23.26 22.65
N GLY A 101 -5.05 -23.90 22.58
CA GLY A 101 -4.35 -24.20 21.33
C GLY A 101 -3.95 -22.95 20.55
N ARG A 102 -3.77 -21.83 21.26
CA ARG A 102 -3.47 -20.53 20.64
C ARG A 102 -2.62 -19.67 21.57
N PRO A 103 -1.62 -18.94 21.05
CA PRO A 103 -0.79 -18.10 21.89
C PRO A 103 -1.60 -16.93 22.43
N LEU A 104 -1.20 -16.40 23.60
CA LEU A 104 -1.80 -15.20 24.16
C LEU A 104 -1.36 -13.98 23.36
N ILE A 105 -0.08 -13.93 23.02
CA ILE A 105 0.58 -12.87 22.25
C ILE A 105 1.49 -13.46 21.18
N GLY A 106 1.52 -12.84 20.00
CA GLY A 106 2.37 -13.26 18.89
C GLY A 106 1.60 -13.29 17.57
N ASN A 107 2.32 -13.10 16.46
CA ASN A 107 1.72 -13.18 15.15
C ASN A 107 1.43 -14.64 14.77
N GLY A 108 0.40 -14.84 13.95
CA GLY A 108 0.13 -16.12 13.33
C GLY A 108 1.22 -16.50 12.34
N ALA A 109 1.59 -17.78 12.31
CA ALA A 109 2.51 -18.29 11.32
C ALA A 109 1.94 -18.13 9.90
N ASN A 110 2.77 -17.69 8.96
CA ASN A 110 2.38 -17.65 7.55
C ASN A 110 2.18 -19.08 7.02
N GLY A 111 1.17 -19.23 6.18
CA GLY A 111 1.04 -20.38 5.31
C GLY A 111 2.19 -20.45 4.31
N PHE A 112 2.44 -21.65 3.82
CA PHE A 112 3.47 -21.97 2.85
C PHE A 112 2.87 -22.85 1.75
N THR A 113 3.56 -22.94 0.62
CA THR A 113 3.18 -23.87 -0.45
C THR A 113 3.75 -25.25 -0.12
N ASP A 114 2.89 -26.25 0.03
CA ASP A 114 3.31 -27.61 0.32
C ASP A 114 3.94 -28.31 -0.90
N ALA A 115 4.43 -29.53 -0.71
CA ALA A 115 5.08 -30.31 -1.77
C ALA A 115 4.16 -30.63 -2.97
N ASN A 116 2.85 -30.55 -2.78
CA ASN A 116 1.85 -30.77 -3.84
C ASN A 116 1.46 -29.47 -4.55
N GLY A 117 2.06 -28.33 -4.19
CA GLY A 117 1.72 -27.03 -4.73
C GLY A 117 0.47 -26.41 -4.11
N VAL A 118 0.02 -26.88 -2.94
CA VAL A 118 -1.13 -26.35 -2.21
C VAL A 118 -0.66 -25.26 -1.24
N GLY A 119 -1.19 -24.05 -1.39
CA GLY A 119 -0.98 -22.96 -0.44
C GLY A 119 -1.76 -23.21 0.85
N THR A 120 -1.05 -23.41 1.97
CA THR A 120 -1.69 -23.64 3.26
C THR A 120 -2.25 -22.34 3.85
N PRO A 121 -3.33 -22.37 4.65
CA PRO A 121 -3.82 -21.18 5.33
C PRO A 121 -2.79 -20.59 6.30
N GLY A 122 -2.82 -19.27 6.46
CA GLY A 122 -2.11 -18.59 7.53
C GLY A 122 -2.79 -18.85 8.88
N GLN A 123 -1.99 -19.02 9.93
CA GLN A 123 -2.51 -19.25 11.27
C GLN A 123 -3.06 -17.96 11.88
N ALA A 124 -3.97 -18.11 12.84
CA ALA A 124 -4.49 -16.98 13.60
C ALA A 124 -3.39 -16.34 14.48
N GLY A 125 -3.48 -15.03 14.67
CA GLY A 125 -2.68 -14.32 15.66
C GLY A 125 -3.06 -14.70 17.09
N GLY A 126 -2.19 -14.32 18.03
CA GLY A 126 -2.41 -14.51 19.46
C GLY A 126 -3.69 -13.86 19.95
N ILE A 127 -4.27 -14.37 21.03
CA ILE A 127 -5.60 -13.98 21.52
C ILE A 127 -5.70 -12.49 21.83
N LEU A 128 -4.71 -11.91 22.51
CA LEU A 128 -4.71 -10.49 22.86
C LEU A 128 -4.01 -9.64 21.81
N TRP A 129 -2.80 -10.03 21.42
CA TRP A 129 -2.00 -9.24 20.50
C TRP A 129 -1.38 -10.12 19.45
N GLY A 130 -1.63 -9.83 18.18
CA GLY A 130 -1.07 -10.62 17.10
C GLY A 130 -1.76 -10.37 15.78
N ASN A 131 -0.96 -10.11 14.76
CA ASN A 131 -1.43 -10.14 13.38
C ASN A 131 -1.71 -11.58 12.97
N GLY A 132 -2.68 -11.78 12.09
CA GLY A 132 -2.84 -13.06 11.43
C GLY A 132 -1.72 -13.35 10.44
N GLY A 133 -1.38 -14.63 10.26
CA GLY A 133 -0.39 -15.05 9.26
C GLY A 133 -0.93 -14.91 7.84
N ASN A 134 -0.06 -14.61 6.87
CA ASN A 134 -0.44 -14.59 5.46
C ASN A 134 -0.74 -16.01 4.97
N GLY A 135 -1.70 -16.18 4.08
CA GLY A 135 -1.97 -17.44 3.40
C GLY A 135 -0.90 -17.79 2.37
N GLY A 136 -0.61 -19.08 2.23
CA GLY A 136 0.31 -19.61 1.23
C GLY A 136 -0.26 -19.50 -0.18
N THR A 137 0.59 -19.24 -1.17
CA THR A 137 0.17 -19.21 -2.58
C THR A 137 0.12 -20.62 -3.14
N SER A 138 -0.99 -20.98 -3.80
CA SER A 138 -1.12 -22.26 -4.49
C SER A 138 -0.49 -22.18 -5.88
N THR A 139 0.29 -23.19 -6.24
CA THR A 139 0.88 -23.37 -7.59
C THR A 139 0.22 -24.51 -8.36
N ALA A 140 -0.46 -25.42 -7.66
CA ALA A 140 -1.24 -26.49 -8.28
C ALA A 140 -2.51 -25.95 -8.95
N ASN A 141 -2.80 -26.42 -10.16
CA ASN A 141 -4.03 -26.05 -10.86
C ASN A 141 -5.27 -26.43 -10.05
N PHE A 142 -6.30 -25.58 -10.13
CA PHE A 142 -7.61 -25.76 -9.48
C PHE A 142 -7.59 -25.74 -7.95
N VAL A 143 -6.46 -25.39 -7.34
CA VAL A 143 -6.32 -25.25 -5.90
C VAL A 143 -6.35 -23.77 -5.52
N SER A 144 -7.32 -23.40 -4.70
CA SER A 144 -7.44 -22.03 -4.19
C SER A 144 -6.22 -21.62 -3.37
N GLY A 145 -5.92 -20.33 -3.31
CA GLY A 145 -4.90 -19.82 -2.42
C GLY A 145 -5.27 -20.02 -0.95
N GLY A 146 -4.27 -20.17 -0.08
CA GLY A 146 -4.48 -20.26 1.35
C GLY A 146 -5.15 -19.00 1.89
N ALA A 147 -6.12 -19.14 2.78
CA ALA A 147 -6.72 -17.99 3.45
C ALA A 147 -5.69 -17.31 4.37
N GLY A 148 -5.79 -15.99 4.52
CA GLY A 148 -5.08 -15.25 5.56
C GLY A 148 -5.67 -15.54 6.93
N GLY A 149 -4.81 -15.65 7.94
CA GLY A 149 -5.21 -15.84 9.32
C GLY A 149 -5.90 -14.61 9.90
N ALA A 150 -6.84 -14.81 10.82
CA ALA A 150 -7.43 -13.72 11.57
C ALA A 150 -6.48 -13.19 12.66
N ALA A 151 -6.55 -11.90 12.97
CA ALA A 151 -5.90 -11.34 14.14
C ALA A 151 -6.65 -11.66 15.45
N GLY A 152 -6.03 -11.34 16.58
CA GLY A 152 -6.61 -11.45 17.92
C GLY A 152 -7.53 -10.31 18.31
N LEU A 153 -7.42 -9.86 19.56
CA LEU A 153 -8.10 -8.65 20.04
C LEU A 153 -7.51 -7.39 19.38
N PHE A 154 -6.19 -7.34 19.25
CA PHE A 154 -5.43 -6.32 18.55
C PHE A 154 -4.53 -6.95 17.49
N GLY A 155 -4.50 -6.37 16.29
CA GLY A 155 -3.64 -6.80 15.20
C GLY A 155 -4.34 -6.78 13.86
N ASN A 156 -3.60 -6.84 12.76
CA ASN A 156 -4.13 -6.86 11.41
C ASN A 156 -4.33 -8.29 10.92
N GLY A 157 -5.37 -8.51 10.11
CA GLY A 157 -5.58 -9.78 9.44
C GLY A 157 -4.48 -10.08 8.43
N GLY A 158 -4.15 -11.35 8.27
CA GLY A 158 -3.16 -11.80 7.27
C GLY A 158 -3.70 -11.67 5.85
N ALA A 159 -2.82 -11.45 4.87
CA ALA A 159 -3.22 -11.44 3.47
C ALA A 159 -3.57 -12.86 2.99
N GLY A 160 -4.51 -13.00 2.07
CA GLY A 160 -4.78 -14.26 1.37
C GLY A 160 -3.71 -14.58 0.32
N GLY A 161 -3.43 -15.87 0.13
CA GLY A 161 -2.47 -16.37 -0.86
C GLY A 161 -3.04 -16.39 -2.27
N GLY A 162 -2.19 -16.39 -3.29
CA GLY A 162 -2.63 -16.51 -4.69
C GLY A 162 -3.24 -17.89 -5.00
N GLY A 163 -4.22 -17.93 -5.88
CA GLY A 163 -4.78 -19.18 -6.42
C GLY A 163 -3.86 -19.82 -7.46
N GLY A 164 -3.81 -21.14 -7.49
CA GLY A 164 -3.17 -21.88 -8.58
C GLY A 164 -4.01 -21.83 -9.84
N GLY A 165 -3.53 -22.37 -10.96
CA GLY A 165 -4.14 -22.16 -12.28
C GLY A 165 -5.66 -22.39 -12.31
N SER A 166 -6.43 -21.42 -12.83
CA SER A 166 -7.91 -21.39 -12.84
C SER A 166 -8.61 -21.42 -11.47
N ALA A 167 -7.89 -21.23 -10.36
CA ALA A 167 -8.44 -21.30 -9.01
C ALA A 167 -8.50 -19.94 -8.31
N SER A 168 -9.42 -19.77 -7.37
CA SER A 168 -9.58 -18.50 -6.65
C SER A 168 -8.38 -18.15 -5.77
N GLY A 169 -8.15 -16.85 -5.58
CA GLY A 169 -7.27 -16.37 -4.51
C GLY A 169 -7.87 -16.65 -3.13
N GLY A 170 -7.01 -16.81 -2.13
CA GLY A 170 -7.44 -16.97 -0.74
C GLY A 170 -8.05 -15.68 -0.20
N SER A 171 -9.03 -15.77 0.71
CA SER A 171 -9.57 -14.59 1.38
C SER A 171 -8.53 -13.98 2.33
N GLY A 172 -8.55 -12.66 2.49
CA GLY A 172 -7.83 -11.99 3.57
C GLY A 172 -8.44 -12.30 4.93
N GLY A 173 -7.60 -12.35 5.96
CA GLY A 173 -8.02 -12.59 7.34
C GLY A 173 -8.70 -11.39 7.97
N ALA A 174 -9.54 -11.63 8.98
CA ALA A 174 -10.17 -10.55 9.73
C ALA A 174 -9.13 -9.76 10.56
N GLY A 175 -9.32 -8.45 10.64
CA GLY A 175 -8.61 -7.58 11.57
C GLY A 175 -9.01 -7.86 13.03
N GLY A 176 -8.24 -7.30 13.95
CA GLY A 176 -8.43 -7.51 15.38
C GLY A 176 -9.78 -7.02 15.85
N LEU A 177 -10.35 -7.70 16.84
CA LEU A 177 -11.70 -7.40 17.32
C LEU A 177 -11.83 -5.93 17.78
N ILE A 178 -10.87 -5.41 18.55
CA ILE A 178 -10.87 -4.00 18.97
C ILE A 178 -10.23 -3.14 17.88
N TYR A 179 -8.98 -3.41 17.53
CA TYR A 179 -8.25 -2.59 16.57
C TYR A 179 -7.44 -3.45 15.62
N GLY A 180 -7.63 -3.19 14.33
CA GLY A 180 -6.90 -3.88 13.28
C GLY A 180 -7.57 -3.76 11.93
N ALA A 181 -6.76 -3.58 10.90
CA ALA A 181 -7.24 -3.66 9.52
C ALA A 181 -7.46 -5.12 9.11
N GLY A 182 -8.42 -5.35 8.23
CA GLY A 182 -8.56 -6.64 7.56
C GLY A 182 -7.43 -6.88 6.55
N GLY A 183 -7.07 -8.13 6.35
CA GLY A 183 -6.04 -8.54 5.39
C GLY A 183 -6.51 -8.41 3.94
N ALA A 184 -5.60 -8.18 3.01
CA ALA A 184 -5.95 -8.16 1.59
C ALA A 184 -6.31 -9.57 1.08
N GLY A 185 -7.22 -9.67 0.11
CA GLY A 185 -7.50 -10.91 -0.60
C GLY A 185 -6.39 -11.27 -1.58
N GLY A 186 -6.18 -12.57 -1.78
CA GLY A 186 -5.19 -13.11 -2.70
C GLY A 186 -5.61 -12.98 -4.16
N ARG A 187 -4.65 -12.96 -5.08
CA ARG A 187 -4.94 -12.92 -6.52
C ARG A 187 -5.50 -14.25 -7.02
N GLY A 188 -6.47 -14.20 -7.94
CA GLY A 188 -6.95 -15.39 -8.66
C GLY A 188 -5.90 -15.97 -9.61
N GLY A 189 -5.90 -17.29 -9.78
CA GLY A 189 -4.92 -17.99 -10.61
C GLY A 189 -5.15 -17.80 -12.11
N PRO A 190 -4.09 -17.68 -12.92
CA PRO A 190 -4.23 -17.52 -14.36
C PRO A 190 -4.75 -18.80 -15.03
N SER A 191 -5.29 -18.69 -16.23
CA SER A 191 -5.67 -19.85 -17.04
C SER A 191 -5.52 -19.57 -18.53
N VAL A 192 -5.24 -20.61 -19.32
CA VAL A 192 -5.17 -20.52 -20.79
C VAL A 192 -6.44 -21.09 -21.42
N LEU A 193 -6.92 -22.23 -20.91
CA LEU A 193 -7.97 -23.05 -21.55
C LEU A 193 -9.31 -23.00 -20.82
N MET A 194 -9.37 -22.32 -19.67
CA MET A 194 -10.56 -22.24 -18.80
C MET A 194 -10.70 -20.81 -18.28
N THR A 195 -11.85 -20.49 -17.70
CA THR A 195 -12.01 -19.23 -16.97
C THR A 195 -10.92 -19.11 -15.90
N ALA A 196 -10.25 -17.97 -15.85
CA ALA A 196 -9.25 -17.72 -14.82
C ALA A 196 -9.88 -17.55 -13.44
N GLY A 197 -9.10 -17.81 -12.41
CA GLY A 197 -9.57 -17.78 -11.03
C GLY A 197 -10.00 -16.39 -10.58
N VAL A 198 -11.03 -16.31 -9.74
CA VAL A 198 -11.45 -15.05 -9.14
C VAL A 198 -10.46 -14.59 -8.06
N GLY A 199 -10.33 -13.29 -7.85
CA GLY A 199 -9.62 -12.74 -6.70
C GLY A 199 -10.32 -13.07 -5.39
N GLY A 200 -9.53 -13.28 -4.33
CA GLY A 200 -10.04 -13.51 -2.99
C GLY A 200 -10.66 -12.24 -2.39
N ALA A 201 -11.64 -12.40 -1.52
CA ALA A 201 -12.22 -11.27 -0.79
C ALA A 201 -11.21 -10.67 0.20
N GLY A 202 -11.26 -9.36 0.41
CA GLY A 202 -10.57 -8.70 1.51
C GLY A 202 -11.21 -9.04 2.86
N GLY A 203 -10.40 -9.10 3.92
CA GLY A 203 -10.85 -9.32 5.28
C GLY A 203 -11.55 -8.08 5.84
N SER A 204 -12.51 -8.27 6.74
CA SER A 204 -13.16 -7.15 7.44
C SER A 204 -12.38 -6.74 8.69
N ALA A 205 -12.47 -5.48 9.09
CA ALA A 205 -12.00 -5.01 10.39
C ALA A 205 -13.02 -5.29 11.51
N GLY A 206 -12.58 -5.19 12.78
CA GLY A 206 -13.41 -5.36 13.97
C GLY A 206 -14.18 -4.09 14.36
N LEU A 207 -13.90 -3.52 15.53
CA LEU A 207 -14.51 -2.27 16.00
C LEU A 207 -13.85 -1.04 15.37
N PHE A 208 -12.52 -1.05 15.25
CA PHE A 208 -11.72 0.00 14.65
C PHE A 208 -10.76 -0.57 13.61
N GLY A 209 -10.66 0.06 12.45
CA GLY A 209 -9.71 -0.30 11.39
C GLY A 209 -10.34 -0.37 10.02
N ASN A 210 -9.52 -0.36 8.98
CA ASN A 210 -10.00 -0.38 7.61
C ASN A 210 -10.21 -1.82 7.12
N GLY A 211 -11.16 -2.02 6.23
CA GLY A 211 -11.31 -3.27 5.50
C GLY A 211 -10.14 -3.53 4.57
N GLY A 212 -9.82 -4.81 4.37
CA GLY A 212 -8.77 -5.25 3.45
C GLY A 212 -9.20 -5.10 1.99
N LEU A 213 -8.23 -4.89 1.10
CA LEU A 213 -8.48 -4.83 -0.34
C LEU A 213 -8.94 -6.19 -0.87
N GLY A 214 -9.82 -6.20 -1.87
CA GLY A 214 -10.11 -7.40 -2.66
C GLY A 214 -8.94 -7.76 -3.57
N GLY A 215 -8.71 -9.07 -3.77
CA GLY A 215 -7.68 -9.57 -4.66
C GLY A 215 -8.02 -9.36 -6.13
N ALA A 216 -7.00 -9.17 -6.97
CA ALA A 216 -7.22 -9.10 -8.41
C ALA A 216 -7.66 -10.46 -8.99
N GLY A 217 -8.47 -10.43 -10.05
CA GLY A 217 -8.78 -11.60 -10.85
C GLY A 217 -7.56 -12.17 -11.59
N GLY A 218 -7.62 -13.47 -11.88
CA GLY A 218 -6.63 -14.16 -12.70
C GLY A 218 -6.71 -13.74 -14.16
N VAL A 219 -5.57 -13.76 -14.84
CA VAL A 219 -5.53 -13.49 -16.29
C VAL A 219 -6.02 -14.73 -17.04
N GLY A 220 -7.03 -14.56 -17.89
CA GLY A 220 -7.56 -15.57 -18.80
C GLY A 220 -6.81 -15.60 -20.13
N GLY A 221 -6.92 -16.73 -20.81
CA GLY A 221 -6.42 -16.95 -22.16
C GLY A 221 -7.58 -16.94 -23.14
N LEU A 222 -7.89 -18.12 -23.69
CA LEU A 222 -8.99 -18.36 -24.64
C LEU A 222 -10.38 -18.23 -24.01
N GLU A 223 -10.43 -18.15 -22.69
CA GLU A 223 -11.65 -18.05 -21.89
C GLU A 223 -11.57 -16.82 -20.99
N ALA A 224 -12.70 -16.49 -20.35
CA ALA A 224 -12.85 -15.25 -19.59
C ALA A 224 -11.78 -15.04 -18.49
N GLY A 225 -11.42 -13.78 -18.29
CA GLY A 225 -10.62 -13.34 -17.14
C GLY A 225 -11.38 -13.55 -15.83
N GLY A 226 -10.64 -13.79 -14.75
CA GLY A 226 -11.24 -13.99 -13.43
C GLY A 226 -11.83 -12.69 -12.89
N GLY A 227 -12.95 -12.75 -12.17
CA GLY A 227 -13.49 -11.59 -11.47
C GLY A 227 -12.56 -11.10 -10.35
N GLY A 228 -12.55 -9.80 -10.06
CA GLY A 228 -11.90 -9.25 -8.88
C GLY A 228 -12.65 -9.59 -7.58
N GLY A 229 -11.91 -9.78 -6.50
CA GLY A 229 -12.47 -10.04 -5.18
C GLY A 229 -13.13 -8.80 -4.59
N VAL A 230 -14.13 -8.99 -3.74
CA VAL A 230 -14.76 -7.88 -3.00
C VAL A 230 -13.81 -7.31 -1.95
N GLY A 231 -13.87 -6.00 -1.71
CA GLY A 231 -13.19 -5.37 -0.58
C GLY A 231 -13.86 -5.72 0.75
N GLY A 232 -13.09 -5.77 1.83
CA GLY A 232 -13.58 -6.01 3.17
C GLY A 232 -14.23 -4.77 3.79
N ASN A 233 -15.07 -4.97 4.82
CA ASN A 233 -15.74 -3.86 5.48
C ASN A 233 -14.81 -3.17 6.50
N GLY A 234 -14.98 -1.87 6.67
CA GLY A 234 -14.37 -1.08 7.74
C GLY A 234 -14.95 -1.41 9.11
N GLY A 235 -14.25 -1.00 10.17
CA GLY A 235 -14.58 -1.33 11.54
C GLY A 235 -15.87 -0.67 12.01
N PHE A 236 -16.61 -1.33 12.89
CA PHE A 236 -17.97 -0.92 13.29
C PHE A 236 -18.08 0.54 13.73
N PHE A 237 -17.15 1.04 14.54
CA PHE A 237 -17.16 2.44 14.99
C PHE A 237 -16.42 3.35 14.03
N TYR A 238 -15.24 2.94 13.58
CA TYR A 238 -14.46 3.73 12.64
C TYR A 238 -13.65 2.85 11.70
N GLY A 239 -13.75 3.13 10.40
CA GLY A 239 -12.90 2.52 9.41
C GLY A 239 -13.45 2.61 8.01
N ASN A 240 -12.58 2.76 7.03
CA ASN A 240 -12.97 2.79 5.64
C ASN A 240 -13.14 1.35 5.11
N GLY A 241 -14.07 1.17 4.18
CA GLY A 241 -14.16 -0.06 3.41
C GLY A 241 -12.93 -0.26 2.53
N GLY A 242 -12.51 -1.51 2.33
CA GLY A 242 -11.44 -1.86 1.40
C GLY A 242 -11.90 -1.70 -0.04
N GLY A 243 -10.99 -1.31 -0.94
CA GLY A 243 -11.28 -1.30 -2.37
C GLY A 243 -11.52 -2.71 -2.93
N GLY A 244 -12.38 -2.84 -3.93
CA GLY A 244 -12.56 -4.06 -4.69
C GLY A 244 -11.39 -4.35 -5.62
N GLY A 245 -11.13 -5.62 -5.87
CA GLY A 245 -10.07 -6.06 -6.77
C GLY A 245 -10.40 -5.80 -8.23
N VAL A 246 -9.38 -5.56 -9.05
CA VAL A 246 -9.57 -5.44 -10.50
C VAL A 246 -9.91 -6.79 -11.13
N GLY A 247 -10.75 -6.79 -12.16
CA GLY A 247 -11.02 -7.95 -12.98
C GLY A 247 -9.81 -8.33 -13.86
N GLY A 248 -9.68 -9.62 -14.14
CA GLY A 248 -8.60 -10.18 -14.95
C GLY A 248 -8.78 -9.90 -16.45
N THR A 249 -7.67 -9.71 -17.16
CA THR A 249 -7.67 -9.56 -18.62
C THR A 249 -7.78 -10.92 -19.33
N SER A 250 -8.30 -10.96 -20.56
CA SER A 250 -8.38 -12.18 -21.38
C SER A 250 -8.42 -11.91 -22.89
N LEU A 251 -8.35 -12.96 -23.71
CA LEU A 251 -8.70 -12.88 -25.13
C LEU A 251 -10.22 -12.87 -25.32
N ASP A 252 -10.95 -13.74 -24.60
CA ASP A 252 -12.41 -13.71 -24.51
C ASP A 252 -12.88 -12.61 -23.53
N ASN A 253 -13.92 -12.81 -22.72
CA ASN A 253 -14.53 -11.76 -21.90
C ASN A 253 -13.67 -11.34 -20.70
N GLY A 254 -13.49 -10.03 -20.52
CA GLY A 254 -12.77 -9.51 -19.38
C GLY A 254 -13.48 -9.81 -18.06
N GLY A 255 -12.73 -10.11 -17.00
CA GLY A 255 -13.29 -10.37 -15.69
C GLY A 255 -13.96 -9.13 -15.09
N ALA A 256 -15.07 -9.28 -14.37
CA ALA A 256 -15.68 -8.16 -13.68
C ALA A 256 -14.78 -7.64 -12.53
N GLY A 257 -14.81 -6.35 -12.24
CA GLY A 257 -14.21 -5.78 -11.04
C GLY A 257 -14.99 -6.14 -9.77
N GLY A 258 -14.30 -6.28 -8.65
CA GLY A 258 -14.91 -6.55 -7.35
C GLY A 258 -15.57 -5.31 -6.76
N ALA A 259 -16.63 -5.50 -5.99
CA ALA A 259 -17.24 -4.38 -5.25
C ALA A 259 -16.30 -3.87 -4.14
N GLY A 260 -16.36 -2.57 -3.84
CA GLY A 260 -15.74 -2.00 -2.65
C GLY A 260 -16.51 -2.39 -1.39
N GLY A 261 -15.79 -2.52 -0.28
CA GLY A 261 -16.37 -2.80 1.04
C GLY A 261 -17.06 -1.59 1.65
N HIS A 262 -17.93 -1.82 2.62
CA HIS A 262 -18.64 -0.74 3.31
C HIS A 262 -17.76 -0.05 4.36
N GLY A 263 -17.97 1.25 4.56
CA GLY A 263 -17.39 1.99 5.68
C GLY A 263 -18.00 1.60 7.03
N GLY A 264 -17.33 1.99 8.11
CA GLY A 264 -17.72 1.73 9.48
C GLY A 264 -19.03 2.42 9.86
N VAL A 265 -19.86 1.76 10.68
CA VAL A 265 -21.24 2.19 10.98
C VAL A 265 -21.33 3.61 11.53
N LEU A 266 -20.42 4.08 12.40
CA LEU A 266 -20.46 5.47 12.85
C LEU A 266 -19.72 6.40 11.88
N ALA A 267 -18.50 6.05 11.51
CA ALA A 267 -17.69 6.85 10.60
C ALA A 267 -16.82 5.98 9.69
N GLY A 268 -16.85 6.26 8.39
CA GLY A 268 -16.01 5.57 7.43
C GLY A 268 -16.48 5.78 6.00
N ASP A 269 -15.52 5.99 5.11
CA ASP A 269 -15.79 6.02 3.68
C ASP A 269 -16.01 4.60 3.15
N GLY A 270 -16.89 4.48 2.14
CA GLY A 270 -16.99 3.26 1.37
C GLY A 270 -15.76 3.02 0.49
N GLY A 271 -15.37 1.77 0.30
CA GLY A 271 -14.27 1.39 -0.56
C GLY A 271 -14.60 1.62 -2.04
N ALA A 272 -13.60 1.96 -2.85
CA ALA A 272 -13.79 2.04 -4.30
C ALA A 272 -14.10 0.66 -4.92
N GLY A 273 -14.92 0.61 -5.96
CA GLY A 273 -15.08 -0.58 -6.79
C GLY A 273 -13.85 -0.82 -7.67
N GLY A 274 -13.54 -2.10 -7.94
CA GLY A 274 -12.45 -2.47 -8.83
C GLY A 274 -12.80 -2.24 -10.30
N GLY A 275 -11.81 -1.91 -11.12
CA GLY A 275 -12.01 -1.81 -12.57
C GLY A 275 -12.29 -3.17 -13.22
N GLY A 276 -13.07 -3.18 -14.29
CA GLY A 276 -13.27 -4.36 -15.13
C GLY A 276 -12.03 -4.73 -15.95
N GLY A 277 -11.85 -6.02 -16.21
CA GLY A 277 -10.77 -6.57 -17.00
C GLY A 277 -10.93 -6.29 -18.49
N GLN A 278 -9.81 -6.17 -19.20
CA GLN A 278 -9.79 -5.95 -20.64
C GLN A 278 -10.02 -7.27 -21.41
N ALA A 279 -10.63 -7.18 -22.59
CA ALA A 279 -10.73 -8.29 -23.54
C ALA A 279 -10.13 -7.91 -24.90
N THR A 280 -9.38 -8.82 -25.53
CA THR A 280 -8.53 -8.47 -26.69
C THR A 280 -8.78 -9.23 -28.00
N ASP A 281 -9.58 -10.30 -28.04
CA ASP A 281 -9.86 -11.00 -29.30
C ASP A 281 -10.86 -10.23 -30.17
N GLN A 282 -10.43 -9.72 -31.31
CA GLN A 282 -11.31 -8.95 -32.19
C GLN A 282 -12.20 -9.81 -33.12
N ASN A 283 -12.08 -11.13 -33.07
CA ASN A 283 -12.82 -12.01 -34.00
C ASN A 283 -14.11 -12.58 -33.41
N ASN A 284 -14.28 -12.52 -32.08
CA ASN A 284 -15.40 -13.17 -31.39
C ASN A 284 -16.30 -12.20 -30.58
N ALA A 285 -16.23 -10.90 -30.90
CA ALA A 285 -17.02 -9.84 -30.27
C ALA A 285 -17.02 -9.82 -28.72
N PRO A 286 -15.86 -9.97 -28.04
CA PRO A 286 -15.80 -10.08 -26.60
C PRO A 286 -16.23 -8.79 -25.92
N VAL A 287 -16.70 -8.97 -24.69
CA VAL A 287 -17.14 -7.89 -23.82
C VAL A 287 -16.07 -7.64 -22.77
N GLY A 288 -15.74 -6.37 -22.56
CA GLY A 288 -14.87 -5.98 -21.47
C GLY A 288 -15.59 -6.18 -20.13
N GLY A 289 -14.82 -6.45 -19.08
CA GLY A 289 -15.37 -6.70 -17.76
C GLY A 289 -16.15 -5.49 -17.23
N ARG A 290 -17.24 -5.72 -16.51
CA ARG A 290 -17.94 -4.63 -15.81
C ARG A 290 -17.09 -4.10 -14.65
N GLY A 291 -17.10 -2.80 -14.41
CA GLY A 291 -16.56 -2.22 -13.19
C GLY A 291 -17.36 -2.60 -11.95
N GLY A 292 -16.69 -2.78 -10.82
CA GLY A 292 -17.29 -3.08 -9.53
C GLY A 292 -17.98 -1.86 -8.93
N ASN A 293 -19.03 -2.06 -8.14
CA ASN A 293 -19.68 -0.95 -7.44
C ASN A 293 -18.80 -0.43 -6.30
N GLY A 294 -18.85 0.87 -6.03
CA GLY A 294 -18.30 1.44 -4.81
C GLY A 294 -19.12 1.02 -3.58
N GLY A 295 -18.44 0.84 -2.46
CA GLY A 295 -19.06 0.54 -1.18
C GLY A 295 -19.80 1.75 -0.61
N THR A 296 -20.81 1.51 0.23
CA THR A 296 -21.48 2.61 0.93
C THR A 296 -20.61 3.12 2.09
N ALA A 297 -20.76 4.39 2.43
CA ALA A 297 -20.22 4.94 3.66
C ALA A 297 -20.87 4.32 4.92
N GLY A 298 -20.37 4.74 6.08
CA GLY A 298 -21.03 4.61 7.37
C GLY A 298 -22.38 5.32 7.48
N ALA A 299 -23.00 5.26 8.65
CA ALA A 299 -24.29 5.89 8.90
C ALA A 299 -24.18 7.39 9.20
N LEU A 300 -23.17 7.83 9.96
CA LEU A 300 -23.08 9.21 10.46
C LEU A 300 -22.15 10.09 9.61
N PHE A 301 -20.89 9.69 9.47
CA PHE A 301 -19.90 10.42 8.67
C PHE A 301 -19.23 9.51 7.63
N GLY A 302 -19.04 10.04 6.42
CA GLY A 302 -18.28 9.35 5.39
C GLY A 302 -18.89 9.48 4.01
N ASN A 303 -18.03 9.35 3.01
CA ASN A 303 -18.38 9.42 1.61
C ASN A 303 -18.59 8.01 1.04
N GLY A 304 -19.50 7.91 0.08
CA GLY A 304 -19.64 6.69 -0.70
C GLY A 304 -18.39 6.43 -1.55
N GLY A 305 -18.04 5.17 -1.73
CA GLY A 305 -16.94 4.75 -2.59
C GLY A 305 -17.25 5.01 -4.06
N VAL A 306 -16.24 5.33 -4.85
CA VAL A 306 -16.41 5.47 -6.31
C VAL A 306 -16.63 4.10 -6.96
N GLY A 307 -17.45 4.04 -8.01
CA GLY A 307 -17.59 2.87 -8.86
C GLY A 307 -16.36 2.67 -9.74
N GLY A 308 -16.02 1.42 -10.03
CA GLY A 308 -14.92 1.06 -10.92
C GLY A 308 -15.27 1.30 -12.39
N HIS A 309 -14.28 1.61 -13.20
CA HIS A 309 -14.47 1.73 -14.65
C HIS A 309 -14.71 0.37 -15.32
N GLY A 310 -15.44 0.34 -16.43
CA GLY A 310 -15.53 -0.83 -17.29
C GLY A 310 -14.20 -1.16 -17.99
N GLY A 311 -13.96 -2.43 -18.28
CA GLY A 311 -12.82 -2.89 -19.07
C GLY A 311 -13.08 -2.72 -20.56
N GLY A 312 -12.07 -2.41 -21.36
CA GLY A 312 -12.20 -2.22 -22.81
C GLY A 312 -12.25 -3.53 -23.58
N ALA A 313 -12.95 -3.51 -24.72
CA ALA A 313 -13.02 -4.59 -25.70
C ALA A 313 -13.66 -4.07 -27.02
N LEU A 314 -14.02 -4.98 -27.92
CA LEU A 314 -14.94 -4.63 -29.01
C LEU A 314 -16.30 -4.16 -28.48
N ASN A 315 -16.80 -4.78 -27.42
CA ASN A 315 -17.95 -4.26 -26.67
C ASN A 315 -17.46 -3.83 -25.28
N GLY A 316 -17.42 -2.53 -25.03
CA GLY A 316 -16.93 -2.00 -23.78
C GLY A 316 -17.74 -2.48 -22.57
N GLY A 317 -17.05 -2.80 -21.49
CA GLY A 317 -17.66 -3.07 -20.20
C GLY A 317 -18.35 -1.83 -19.62
N ALA A 318 -19.46 -2.06 -18.92
CA ALA A 318 -20.14 -0.99 -18.20
C ALA A 318 -19.35 -0.57 -16.94
N GLY A 319 -19.49 0.68 -16.54
CA GLY A 319 -19.00 1.17 -15.26
C GLY A 319 -19.78 0.63 -14.06
N GLY A 320 -19.15 0.67 -12.90
CA GLY A 320 -19.76 0.36 -11.61
C GLY A 320 -20.48 1.57 -11.02
N ASN A 321 -21.52 1.34 -10.22
CA ASN A 321 -22.21 2.42 -9.53
C ASN A 321 -21.37 2.96 -8.38
N GLY A 322 -21.49 4.25 -8.08
CA GLY A 322 -20.96 4.83 -6.85
C GLY A 322 -21.78 4.42 -5.62
N GLY A 323 -21.12 4.41 -4.46
CA GLY A 323 -21.73 4.09 -3.18
C GLY A 323 -22.52 5.26 -2.58
N GLY A 324 -23.52 4.96 -1.76
CA GLY A 324 -24.24 5.97 -0.98
C GLY A 324 -23.39 6.57 0.13
N ALA A 325 -23.62 7.84 0.44
CA ALA A 325 -22.99 8.56 1.54
C ALA A 325 -23.61 8.23 2.91
N ALA A 326 -22.96 8.71 3.96
CA ALA A 326 -23.53 8.80 5.29
C ALA A 326 -24.54 9.96 5.41
N LEU A 327 -25.08 10.20 6.62
CA LEU A 327 -25.83 11.42 6.92
C LEU A 327 -25.05 12.68 6.54
N PHE A 328 -23.76 12.71 6.92
CA PHE A 328 -22.81 13.77 6.57
C PHE A 328 -21.71 13.20 5.66
N GLY A 329 -21.83 13.48 4.37
CA GLY A 329 -20.85 13.04 3.38
C GLY A 329 -21.40 13.08 1.97
N ASN A 330 -20.50 12.90 1.00
CA ASN A 330 -20.83 12.92 -0.42
C ASN A 330 -21.08 11.52 -0.95
N GLY A 331 -21.98 11.40 -1.92
CA GLY A 331 -22.13 10.15 -2.67
C GLY A 331 -20.91 9.88 -3.55
N GLY A 332 -20.60 8.61 -3.77
CA GLY A 332 -19.48 8.21 -4.63
C GLY A 332 -19.81 8.45 -6.11
N GLY A 333 -18.83 8.82 -6.92
CA GLY A 333 -19.01 8.89 -8.37
C GLY A 333 -19.24 7.51 -8.99
N GLY A 334 -20.08 7.43 -10.03
CA GLY A 334 -20.18 6.25 -10.88
C GLY A 334 -18.92 6.11 -11.75
N GLY A 335 -18.52 4.87 -12.04
CA GLY A 335 -17.42 4.58 -12.93
C GLY A 335 -17.82 4.76 -14.40
N ASP A 336 -16.88 5.17 -15.23
CA ASP A 336 -17.12 5.27 -16.67
C ASP A 336 -17.26 3.88 -17.33
N GLY A 337 -18.09 3.80 -18.36
CA GLY A 337 -18.04 2.69 -19.32
C GLY A 337 -16.86 2.86 -20.27
N SER A 338 -16.38 1.75 -20.83
CA SER A 338 -15.26 1.75 -21.77
C SER A 338 -15.73 1.78 -23.23
N GLY A 339 -14.86 2.25 -24.13
CA GLY A 339 -15.16 2.34 -25.56
C GLY A 339 -14.99 1.02 -26.32
N GLY A 340 -15.46 1.00 -27.57
CA GLY A 340 -15.44 -0.15 -28.49
C GLY A 340 -16.29 0.09 -29.75
N LEU A 341 -16.65 -0.96 -30.49
CA LEU A 341 -17.74 -0.91 -31.46
C LEU A 341 -19.08 -0.64 -30.76
N GLY A 342 -19.32 -1.29 -29.63
CA GLY A 342 -20.38 -0.95 -28.67
C GLY A 342 -19.76 -0.37 -27.40
N GLY A 343 -20.14 0.85 -27.02
CA GLY A 343 -19.69 1.49 -25.79
C GLY A 343 -20.41 0.95 -24.56
N GLY A 344 -19.66 0.74 -23.47
CA GLY A 344 -20.23 0.35 -22.18
C GLY A 344 -21.02 1.50 -21.54
N ALA A 345 -22.10 1.21 -20.82
CA ALA A 345 -22.83 2.24 -20.08
C ALA A 345 -22.00 2.76 -18.90
N GLY A 346 -22.13 4.05 -18.59
CA GLY A 346 -21.59 4.64 -17.36
C GLY A 346 -22.40 4.21 -16.13
N GLY A 347 -21.73 4.11 -14.99
CA GLY A 347 -22.35 3.80 -13.70
C GLY A 347 -23.10 4.98 -13.10
N ALA A 348 -24.16 4.72 -12.33
CA ALA A 348 -24.85 5.78 -11.60
C ALA A 348 -23.99 6.32 -10.46
N GLY A 349 -24.11 7.62 -10.18
CA GLY A 349 -23.55 8.24 -8.98
C GLY A 349 -24.34 7.88 -7.72
N GLY A 350 -23.66 7.86 -6.59
CA GLY A 350 -24.25 7.59 -5.28
C GLY A 350 -24.96 8.81 -4.71
N ASN A 351 -25.97 8.56 -3.86
CA ASN A 351 -26.74 9.63 -3.23
C ASN A 351 -26.08 10.11 -1.92
N ALA A 352 -26.17 11.40 -1.64
CA ALA A 352 -26.03 11.93 -0.29
C ALA A 352 -27.36 11.85 0.48
N ILE A 353 -27.31 12.00 1.81
CA ILE A 353 -28.50 11.88 2.68
C ILE A 353 -28.93 13.22 3.25
N LEU A 354 -28.22 13.77 4.25
CA LEU A 354 -28.64 14.99 4.95
C LEU A 354 -27.83 16.21 4.50
N VAL A 355 -26.51 16.09 4.58
CA VAL A 355 -25.54 17.11 4.17
C VAL A 355 -24.45 16.47 3.31
N GLY A 356 -24.31 16.96 2.09
CA GLY A 356 -23.28 16.55 1.14
C GLY A 356 -23.81 16.48 -0.29
N ASN A 357 -22.90 16.43 -1.25
CA ASN A 357 -23.23 16.39 -2.67
C ASN A 357 -23.50 14.94 -3.12
N GLY A 358 -24.42 14.78 -4.06
CA GLY A 358 -24.55 13.53 -4.81
C GLY A 358 -23.31 13.30 -5.68
N GLY A 359 -22.97 12.04 -5.89
CA GLY A 359 -21.88 11.65 -6.77
C GLY A 359 -22.27 11.84 -8.24
N ASN A 360 -21.30 12.20 -9.09
CA ASN A 360 -21.54 12.29 -10.53
C ASN A 360 -21.77 10.90 -11.13
N GLY A 361 -22.61 10.80 -12.16
CA GLY A 361 -22.69 9.61 -12.99
C GLY A 361 -21.45 9.46 -13.87
N GLY A 362 -21.04 8.23 -14.13
CA GLY A 362 -19.96 7.92 -15.05
C GLY A 362 -20.38 8.14 -16.50
N ASN A 363 -19.43 8.45 -17.36
CA ASN A 363 -19.68 8.60 -18.79
C ASN A 363 -19.90 7.24 -19.46
N GLY A 364 -20.69 7.22 -20.52
CA GLY A 364 -20.76 6.12 -21.45
C GLY A 364 -19.47 5.99 -22.26
N GLY A 365 -19.20 4.77 -22.72
CA GLY A 365 -18.08 4.47 -23.60
C GLY A 365 -18.32 4.99 -25.01
N SER A 366 -17.27 5.56 -25.61
CA SER A 366 -17.29 5.98 -27.02
C SER A 366 -17.29 4.77 -27.97
N GLY A 367 -18.12 4.79 -29.01
CA GLY A 367 -18.15 3.72 -30.01
C GLY A 367 -19.10 4.01 -31.18
N LEU A 368 -19.22 3.05 -32.12
CA LEU A 368 -20.22 3.15 -33.20
C LEU A 368 -21.64 3.18 -32.61
N SER A 369 -21.87 2.35 -31.59
CA SER A 369 -22.99 2.50 -30.67
C SER A 369 -22.47 3.10 -29.37
N HIS A 370 -22.96 4.28 -29.01
CA HIS A 370 -22.50 4.99 -27.80
C HIS A 370 -23.08 4.33 -26.55
N GLY A 371 -22.25 4.22 -25.51
CA GLY A 371 -22.73 3.86 -24.19
C GLY A 371 -23.59 4.99 -23.61
N THR A 372 -24.62 4.65 -22.85
CA THR A 372 -25.40 5.67 -22.14
C THR A 372 -24.62 6.19 -20.95
N GLY A 373 -24.59 7.51 -20.73
CA GLY A 373 -24.12 8.10 -19.49
C GLY A 373 -24.94 7.65 -18.27
N GLY A 374 -24.28 7.52 -17.13
CA GLY A 374 -24.91 7.20 -15.85
C GLY A 374 -25.63 8.40 -15.25
N ALA A 375 -26.70 8.15 -14.49
CA ALA A 375 -27.38 9.21 -13.76
C ALA A 375 -26.52 9.75 -12.61
N GLY A 376 -26.56 11.06 -12.38
CA GLY A 376 -25.99 11.68 -11.17
C GLY A 376 -26.83 11.35 -9.94
N GLY A 377 -26.16 11.24 -8.78
CA GLY A 377 -26.79 10.98 -7.50
C GLY A 377 -27.46 12.22 -6.91
N THR A 378 -28.38 12.02 -5.97
CA THR A 378 -29.08 13.12 -5.30
C THR A 378 -28.20 13.81 -4.25
N GLY A 379 -28.28 15.14 -4.15
CA GLY A 379 -27.68 15.90 -3.05
C GLY A 379 -28.45 15.72 -1.74
N GLY A 380 -27.83 16.14 -0.63
CA GLY A 380 -28.39 16.04 0.70
C GLY A 380 -29.66 16.89 0.89
N ALA A 381 -30.59 16.38 1.69
CA ALA A 381 -31.91 16.98 1.88
C ALA A 381 -31.89 18.40 2.49
N ILE A 382 -30.84 18.76 3.25
CA ILE A 382 -30.68 20.09 3.85
C ILE A 382 -29.66 20.92 3.07
N PHE A 383 -28.49 20.34 2.75
CA PHE A 383 -27.45 21.00 1.97
C PHE A 383 -26.74 20.01 1.05
N GLY A 384 -26.60 20.37 -0.22
CA GLY A 384 -25.85 19.58 -1.19
C GLY A 384 -26.33 19.73 -2.62
N ALA A 385 -25.43 19.71 -3.58
CA ALA A 385 -25.75 19.68 -5.00
C ALA A 385 -26.06 18.25 -5.48
N HIS A 386 -26.96 18.12 -6.45
CA HIS A 386 -27.08 16.88 -7.22
C HIS A 386 -25.82 16.65 -8.05
N GLY A 387 -25.43 15.39 -8.21
CA GLY A 387 -24.38 15.00 -9.14
C GLY A 387 -24.81 15.24 -10.57
N THR A 388 -23.84 15.51 -11.45
CA THR A 388 -24.10 15.61 -12.89
C THR A 388 -24.29 14.23 -13.51
N ASN A 389 -25.19 14.12 -14.49
CA ASN A 389 -25.24 12.93 -15.33
C ASN A 389 -23.95 12.81 -16.16
N GLY A 390 -23.53 11.58 -16.44
CA GLY A 390 -22.44 11.31 -17.37
C GLY A 390 -22.85 11.64 -18.81
N ALA A 391 -21.84 11.94 -19.63
CA ALA A 391 -22.02 12.06 -21.07
C ALA A 391 -22.28 10.67 -21.69
N SER A 392 -22.99 10.65 -22.82
CA SER A 392 -23.13 9.46 -23.68
C SER A 392 -22.16 9.56 -24.87
#